data_AF-A0A1Q8QW72-F1
#
_entry.id   AF-A0A1Q8QW72-F1
#
_cell.length_a   1.000
_cell.length_b   1.000
_cell.length_c   1.000
_cell.angle_alpha   90.00
_cell.angle_beta   90.00
_cell.angle_gamma   90.00
#
_symmetry.space_group_name_H-M   'P 1'
#
loop_
_entity.id
_entity.type
_entity.pdbx_description
1 polymer ?
#
loop_
_entity_poly.entity_id
_entity_poly.type
_entity_poly.pdbx_seq_one_letter_code
_entity_poly.pdbx_strand_id
1 'polypeptide(L)' 'MKTQYLVIPVSDEERKRLDYVCTKLGITIEKFFDTALKEGEMEVLSNDALKPGGTFWNNEEETFKKDAE' A
#
# COMPACT_ATOMS: atom_id res chain seq x y z
N MET A 1 -18.99 0.01 12.37
CA MET A 1 -18.44 -0.08 11.00
C MET A 1 -19.23 -1.11 10.22
N LYS A 2 -19.58 -0.84 8.96
CA LYS A 2 -20.24 -1.82 8.08
C LYS A 2 -19.15 -2.62 7.38
N THR A 3 -19.03 -3.91 7.66
CA THR A 3 -18.02 -4.77 7.03
C THR A 3 -18.34 -4.93 5.54
N GLN A 4 -17.36 -4.68 4.69
CA GLN A 4 -17.42 -4.92 3.23
C GLN A 4 -16.39 -5.98 2.89
N TYR A 5 -16.75 -6.89 1.97
CA TYR A 5 -15.88 -8.00 1.57
C TYR A 5 -15.22 -7.70 0.23
N LEU A 6 -13.92 -7.92 0.16
CA LEU A 6 -13.18 -7.98 -1.10
C LEU A 6 -13.22 -9.41 -1.62
N VAL A 7 -13.70 -9.60 -2.85
CA VAL A 7 -13.74 -10.92 -3.50
C VAL A 7 -12.78 -10.90 -4.67
N ILE A 8 -11.79 -11.79 -4.65
CA ILE A 8 -10.79 -11.92 -5.70
C ILE A 8 -11.00 -13.28 -6.36
N PRO A 9 -11.47 -13.33 -7.62
CA PRO A 9 -11.57 -14.59 -8.34
C PRO A 9 -10.16 -15.11 -8.62
N VAL A 10 -9.92 -16.37 -8.28
CA VAL A 10 -8.64 -17.06 -8.50
C VAL A 10 -8.90 -18.45 -9.05
N SER A 11 -7.95 -18.98 -9.82
CA SER A 11 -7.96 -20.39 -10.23
C SER A 11 -7.69 -21.33 -9.05
N ASP A 12 -8.05 -22.60 -9.20
CA ASP A 12 -7.77 -23.64 -8.19
C ASP A 12 -6.27 -23.79 -7.91
N GLU A 13 -5.43 -23.60 -8.94
CA GLU A 13 -3.98 -23.69 -8.81
C GLU A 13 -3.42 -22.52 -7.98
N GLU A 14 -3.86 -21.30 -8.27
CA GLU A 14 -3.46 -20.12 -7.51
C GLU A 14 -3.93 -20.21 -6.06
N ARG A 15 -5.15 -20.71 -5.84
CA ARG A 15 -5.68 -20.96 -4.49
C ARG A 15 -4.81 -21.95 -3.72
N LYS A 16 -4.44 -23.09 -4.32
CA LYS A 16 -3.56 -24.09 -3.69
C LYS A 16 -2.19 -23.52 -3.37
N ARG A 17 -1.62 -22.72 -4.28
CA ARG A 17 -0.33 -22.06 -4.07
C ARG A 17 -0.40 -21.09 -2.89
N LEU A 18 -1.45 -20.26 -2.82
CA LEU A 18 -1.65 -19.33 -1.72
C LEU A 18 -1.80 -20.05 -0.38
N ASP A 19 -2.60 -21.11 -0.34
CA ASP A 19 -2.81 -21.93 0.86
C ASP A 19 -1.51 -22.59 1.36
N TYR A 20 -0.72 -23.14 0.43
CA TYR A 20 0.60 -23.69 0.74
C TYR A 20 1.55 -22.65 1.35
N VAL A 21 1.61 -21.44 0.77
CA VAL A 21 2.45 -20.35 1.28
C VAL A 21 2.00 -19.92 2.68
N CYS A 22 0.70 -19.70 2.87
CA CYS A 22 0.14 -19.32 4.18
C CYS A 22 0.45 -20.38 5.24
N THR A 23 0.31 -21.65 4.90
CA THR A 23 0.64 -22.78 5.78
C THR A 23 2.12 -22.79 6.17
N LYS A 24 3.03 -22.54 5.22
CA LYS A 24 4.49 -22.50 5.49
C LYS A 24 4.90 -21.33 6.36
N LEU A 25 4.23 -20.20 6.21
CA LEU A 25 4.49 -18.99 7.00
C LEU A 25 3.76 -18.98 8.35
N GLY A 26 2.82 -19.91 8.57
CA GLY A 26 2.03 -19.98 9.81
C GLY A 26 1.06 -18.79 9.95
N ILE A 27 0.56 -18.25 8.84
CA ILE A 27 -0.35 -17.10 8.81
C ILE A 27 -1.66 -17.45 8.11
N THR A 28 -2.70 -16.66 8.34
CA THR A 28 -3.96 -16.79 7.61
C THR A 28 -3.91 -16.03 6.29
N ILE A 29 -4.82 -16.36 5.37
CA ILE A 29 -4.97 -15.67 4.08
C ILE A 29 -5.29 -14.18 4.30
N GLU A 30 -6.14 -13.86 5.27
CA GLU A 30 -6.46 -12.46 5.61
C GLU A 30 -5.22 -11.71 6.07
N LYS A 31 -4.37 -12.35 6.89
CA LYS A 31 -3.13 -11.72 7.33
C LYS A 31 -2.13 -11.54 6.19
N PHE A 32 -2.07 -12.48 5.26
CA PHE A 32 -1.28 -12.35 4.05
C PHE A 32 -1.73 -11.13 3.23
N PHE A 33 -3.04 -10.99 2.97
CA PHE A 33 -3.57 -9.84 2.22
C PHE A 33 -3.42 -8.51 2.96
N ASP A 34 -3.64 -8.44 4.27
CA ASP A 34 -3.41 -7.21 5.06
C ASP A 34 -1.94 -6.77 4.99
N THR A 35 -1.02 -7.73 4.99
CA THR A 35 0.42 -7.45 4.89
C THR A 35 0.79 -6.99 3.47
N ALA A 36 0.35 -7.72 2.45
CA ALA A 36 0.59 -7.37 1.06
C ALA A 36 -0.02 -6.01 0.68
N LEU A 37 -1.20 -5.67 1.22
CA LEU A 37 -1.83 -4.38 1.00
C LEU A 37 -0.98 -3.25 1.58
N LYS A 38 -0.49 -3.38 2.82
CA LYS A 38 0.38 -2.39 3.45
C LYS A 38 1.71 -2.20 2.71
N GLU A 39 2.32 -3.29 2.29
CA GLU A 39 3.56 -3.23 1.51
C GLU A 39 3.33 -2.54 0.17
N GLY A 40 2.26 -2.89 -0.55
CA GLY A 40 1.88 -2.25 -1.80
C GLY A 40 1.52 -0.77 -1.64
N GLU A 41 0.80 -0.40 -0.58
CA GLU A 41 0.50 1.00 -0.24
C GLU A 41 1.79 1.80 -0.03
N MET A 42 2.74 1.26 0.74
CA MET A 42 4.03 1.91 0.98
C MET A 42 4.83 2.06 -0.32
N GLU A 43 4.84 1.05 -1.19
CA GLU A 43 5.49 1.11 -2.49
C GLU A 43 4.87 2.23 -3.36
N VAL A 44 3.55 2.27 -3.48
CA VAL A 44 2.83 3.29 -4.26
C VAL A 44 3.11 4.68 -3.70
N LEU A 45 2.98 4.88 -2.39
CA LEU A 45 3.20 6.17 -1.73
C LEU A 45 4.66 6.64 -1.86
N SER A 46 5.62 5.72 -1.72
CA SER A 46 7.05 6.03 -1.87
C SER A 46 7.39 6.43 -3.31
N ASN A 47 6.86 5.71 -4.30
CA ASN A 47 7.05 6.02 -5.71
C ASN A 47 6.38 7.35 -6.07
N ASP A 48 5.18 7.63 -5.57
CA ASP A 48 4.51 8.91 -5.81
C ASP A 48 5.22 10.08 -5.12
N ALA A 49 5.79 9.87 -3.93
CA ALA A 49 6.60 10.88 -3.26
C ALA A 49 7.90 11.16 -4.01
N LEU A 50 8.58 10.13 -4.52
CA LEU A 50 9.93 10.23 -5.10
C LEU A 50 9.95 10.59 -6.60
N LYS A 51 8.82 10.47 -7.32
CA LYS A 51 8.71 10.95 -8.71
C LYS A 51 9.08 12.44 -8.81
N PRO A 52 9.78 12.90 -9.85
CA PRO A 52 10.03 14.32 -10.08
C PRO A 52 8.69 15.09 -10.13
N GLY A 53 8.49 16.06 -9.22
CA GLY A 53 7.21 16.78 -9.03
C GLY A 53 6.20 16.12 -8.07
N GLY A 54 6.60 15.04 -7.40
CA GLY A 54 5.84 14.37 -6.34
C GLY A 54 5.77 15.19 -5.05
N THR A 55 4.98 14.73 -4.09
CA THR A 55 4.74 15.42 -2.80
C THR A 55 6.01 15.72 -1.99
N PHE A 56 7.10 14.99 -2.20
CA PHE A 56 8.41 15.30 -1.59
C PHE A 56 9.10 16.51 -2.25
N TRP A 57 8.90 16.68 -3.56
CA TRP A 57 9.46 17.79 -4.36
C TRP A 57 8.58 19.05 -4.33
N ASN A 58 7.29 18.92 -3.98
CA ASN A 58 6.36 20.04 -3.81
C ASN A 58 6.54 20.79 -2.48
N ASN A 59 7.70 20.67 -1.83
CA ASN A 59 8.15 21.58 -0.77
C ASN A 59 8.87 22.81 -1.37
N GLU A 60 8.41 23.28 -2.53
CA GLU A 60 8.71 24.64 -2.95
C GLU A 60 7.58 25.54 -2.43
N GLU A 61 7.94 26.38 -1.47
CA GLU A 61 7.32 27.69 -1.23
C GLU A 61 6.01 27.74 -0.41
N GLU A 62 6.05 27.32 0.87
CA GLU A 62 5.46 28.23 1.87
C GLU A 62 6.37 29.46 1.95
N THR A 63 6.04 30.42 1.09
CA THR A 63 6.49 31.79 1.12
C THR A 63 6.45 32.31 2.56
N PHE A 64 7.60 32.35 3.25
CA PHE A 64 7.87 33.42 4.22
C PHE A 64 7.96 34.72 3.42
N LYS A 65 6.79 35.25 3.04
CA LYS A 65 6.67 36.65 2.67
C LYS A 65 7.22 37.43 3.86
N LYS A 66 8.34 38.09 3.62
CA LYS A 66 8.74 39.29 4.34
C LYS A 66 7.57 40.26 4.26
N ASP A 67 6.71 40.26 5.27
CA ASP A 67 5.93 41.45 5.57
C ASP A 67 6.79 42.28 6.52
N ALA A 68 7.33 43.34 5.93
CA ALA A 68 8.01 44.40 6.62
C ALA A 68 7.02 45.14 7.54
N GLU A 69 7.38 45.27 8.81
CA GLU A 69 7.09 46.44 9.64
C GLU A 69 8.21 46.61 10.67
#